data_AF-A0A078JZQ5-F1
#
_entry.id   AF-A0A078JZQ5-F1
#
_cell.length_a   1.000
_cell.length_b   1.000
_cell.length_c   1.000
_cell.angle_alpha   90.00
_cell.angle_beta   90.00
_cell.angle_gamma   90.00
#
_symmetry.space_group_name_H-M   'P 1'
#
loop_
_entity.id
_entity.type
_entity.pdbx_description
1 polymer ?
#
loop_
_entity_poly.entity_id
_entity_poly.type
_entity_poly.pdbx_seq_one_letter_code
_entity_poly.pdbx_strand_id
1 'polypeptide(L)'
;MAYVTASHFVSLVNNNHGGASGSEANANLSQISFKCQSMTHCGLRSFNMVDRLQRRCQAKAVSAKSSKGLQQNAPKAKRVGKIVCEKGMSMIFIGAEVGPWSKTGGLGDVLGGLPPALAARGHRVMTVCPRYDQYKDAWDTCVVVQIKVGDKVEDVRFFHCYKRGVDRVFVDHPLFLAKVVGKTGSKIYGPITGVDYTDNQLRFSLLCQAALEAPRVLNLNSSKYFSGPYGEDVVFVANDWHTALLPCYLKSMYQSRGIYMNAKVVFCIHNIAYQGRFAFDDFSLLNLPDSFKSSFDFMDGY
;
A
#
# COMPACT_ATOMS: atom_id res chain seq x y z
N MET A 1 17.44 50.46 50.67
CA MET A 1 18.25 51.20 49.70
C MET A 1 17.69 50.93 48.31
N ALA A 2 17.19 51.99 47.67
CA ALA A 2 16.76 52.07 46.26
C ALA A 2 17.97 51.84 45.32
N TYR A 3 17.85 51.51 44.03
CA TYR A 3 17.11 52.11 42.89
C TYR A 3 17.00 51.02 41.80
N VAL A 4 15.96 50.79 40.98
CA VAL A 4 15.05 51.59 40.13
C VAL A 4 15.72 52.36 38.98
N THR A 5 15.46 51.92 37.75
CA THR A 5 14.97 52.65 36.54
C THR A 5 14.91 51.64 35.39
N ALA A 6 13.83 51.30 34.66
CA ALA A 6 12.58 51.93 34.18
C ALA A 6 12.70 52.74 32.86
N SER A 7 12.13 52.13 31.79
CA SER A 7 11.33 52.69 30.66
C SER A 7 11.98 53.67 29.66
N HIS A 8 11.68 53.65 28.35
CA HIS A 8 10.36 53.91 27.76
C HIS A 8 10.14 53.38 26.32
N PHE A 9 8.88 53.00 26.09
CA PHE A 9 8.09 52.94 24.85
C PHE A 9 8.23 54.17 23.93
N VAL A 10 7.93 54.03 22.62
CA VAL A 10 6.77 54.66 21.94
C VAL A 10 6.53 53.99 20.57
N SER A 11 5.26 53.66 20.31
CA SER A 11 4.66 53.26 19.04
C SER A 11 4.10 54.49 18.34
N LEU A 12 4.07 54.53 16.99
CA LEU A 12 3.15 55.39 16.25
C LEU A 12 2.77 54.78 14.90
N VAL A 13 1.49 54.99 14.60
CA VAL A 13 0.65 54.40 13.55
C VAL A 13 0.31 55.49 12.52
N ASN A 14 -0.01 55.05 11.30
CA ASN A 14 -1.01 55.57 10.34
C ASN A 14 -0.63 56.43 9.11
N ASN A 15 -1.10 55.87 7.97
CA ASN A 15 -1.96 56.45 6.92
C ASN A 15 -1.44 57.31 5.74
N ASN A 16 -1.60 56.69 4.56
CA ASN A 16 -2.42 57.07 3.39
C ASN A 16 -1.97 58.04 2.27
N HIS A 17 -2.29 57.56 1.05
CA HIS A 17 -2.56 58.23 -0.25
C HIS A 17 -1.35 58.70 -1.08
N GLY A 18 -1.29 58.52 -2.40
CA GLY A 18 -2.22 57.96 -3.39
C GLY A 18 -1.80 58.37 -4.82
N GLY A 19 -2.23 57.60 -5.83
CA GLY A 19 -2.26 57.99 -7.25
C GLY A 19 -1.25 57.29 -8.17
N ALA A 20 -1.52 56.80 -9.38
CA ALA A 20 -2.67 56.22 -10.10
C ALA A 20 -2.32 56.29 -11.61
N SER A 21 -2.35 55.16 -12.32
CA SER A 21 -2.70 54.98 -13.74
C SER A 21 -2.55 53.48 -14.08
N GLY A 22 -3.43 52.77 -14.79
CA GLY A 22 -4.76 53.04 -15.32
C GLY A 22 -5.28 51.76 -16.01
N SER A 23 -6.60 51.53 -15.92
CA SER A 23 -7.52 50.73 -16.78
C SER A 23 -7.24 49.23 -17.01
N GLU A 24 -8.07 48.28 -16.54
CA GLU A 24 -9.42 47.83 -17.03
C GLU A 24 -9.36 47.07 -18.38
N ALA A 25 -10.11 46.00 -18.70
CA ALA A 25 -11.08 45.15 -18.00
C ALA A 25 -11.36 43.88 -18.86
N ASN A 26 -11.78 42.80 -18.17
CA ASN A 26 -12.75 41.74 -18.54
C ASN A 26 -12.74 40.93 -19.87
N ALA A 27 -12.77 39.59 -19.64
CA ALA A 27 -13.60 38.54 -20.27
C ALA A 27 -13.25 37.98 -21.67
N ASN A 28 -12.87 36.69 -21.77
CA ASN A 28 -13.78 35.56 -22.06
C ASN A 28 -13.07 34.25 -22.46
N LEU A 29 -13.73 33.15 -22.08
CA LEU A 29 -13.66 31.74 -22.51
C LEU A 29 -12.72 31.34 -23.67
N SER A 30 -11.97 30.24 -23.48
CA SER A 30 -12.19 29.03 -24.29
C SER A 30 -11.53 27.77 -23.70
N GLN A 31 -12.31 26.70 -23.77
CA GLN A 31 -12.04 25.29 -23.48
C GLN A 31 -10.61 24.81 -23.77
N ILE A 32 -9.94 24.24 -22.77
CA ILE A 32 -8.85 23.27 -23.00
C ILE A 32 -9.38 21.89 -22.63
N SER A 33 -9.81 21.18 -23.67
CA SER A 33 -10.15 19.77 -23.66
C SER A 33 -8.93 18.94 -23.24
N PHE A 34 -9.03 18.23 -22.12
CA PHE A 34 -8.11 17.14 -21.78
C PHE A 34 -8.33 15.99 -22.77
N LYS A 35 -7.55 15.96 -23.85
CA LYS A 35 -7.44 14.76 -24.70
C LYS A 35 -6.67 13.69 -23.93
N CYS A 36 -7.42 12.67 -23.53
CA CYS A 36 -6.94 11.38 -23.05
C CYS A 36 -5.95 10.79 -24.08
N GLN A 37 -4.65 10.73 -23.75
CA GLN A 37 -3.68 9.94 -24.50
C GLN A 37 -3.44 8.63 -23.76
N SER A 38 -3.88 7.53 -24.36
CA SER A 38 -3.55 6.18 -23.88
C SER A 38 -2.08 5.90 -24.15
N MET A 39 -1.27 5.91 -23.09
CA MET A 39 0.09 5.38 -23.14
C MET A 39 0.03 3.85 -23.07
N THR A 40 0.28 3.20 -24.20
CA THR A 40 0.60 1.76 -24.24
C THR A 40 2.11 1.63 -24.05
N HIS A 41 2.56 1.03 -22.96
CA HIS A 41 3.98 0.76 -22.74
C HIS A 41 4.23 -0.75 -22.83
N CYS A 42 4.96 -1.17 -23.86
CA CYS A 42 5.55 -2.49 -23.97
C CYS A 42 7.03 -2.37 -23.59
N GLY A 43 7.45 -3.10 -22.54
CA GLY A 43 8.85 -3.45 -22.30
C GLY A 43 9.74 -2.32 -21.78
N LEU A 44 10.50 -2.61 -20.73
CA LEU A 44 11.55 -1.75 -20.19
C LEU A 44 12.69 -1.60 -21.22
N ARG A 45 12.77 -0.44 -21.89
CA ARG A 45 14.01 0.12 -22.44
C ARG A 45 13.93 1.65 -22.41
N SER A 46 14.96 2.31 -21.92
CA SER A 46 15.11 3.75 -22.03
C SER A 46 15.52 4.13 -23.47
N PHE A 47 14.74 4.99 -24.12
CA PHE A 47 15.08 5.52 -25.44
C PHE A 47 16.12 6.64 -25.34
N ASN A 48 17.19 6.58 -26.15
CA ASN A 48 18.19 7.63 -26.24
C ASN A 48 17.82 8.70 -27.29
N MET A 49 18.48 9.86 -27.21
CA MET A 49 18.21 11.08 -28.00
C MET A 49 18.18 10.90 -29.53
N VAL A 50 18.82 9.85 -30.06
CA VAL A 50 18.84 9.55 -31.50
C VAL A 50 17.46 9.06 -32.00
N ASP A 51 16.71 8.32 -31.16
CA ASP A 51 15.38 7.79 -31.52
C ASP A 51 14.28 8.87 -31.57
N ARG A 52 14.51 10.03 -30.94
CA ARG A 52 13.59 11.18 -30.99
C ARG A 52 13.69 11.98 -32.29
N LEU A 53 14.87 12.04 -32.90
CA LEU A 53 15.09 12.83 -34.11
C LEU A 53 14.56 12.14 -35.37
N GLN A 54 14.60 10.81 -35.43
CA GLN A 54 14.15 10.05 -36.60
C GLN A 54 12.63 10.10 -36.82
N ARG A 55 11.84 10.37 -35.76
CA ARG A 55 10.38 10.59 -35.90
C ARG A 55 10.00 11.98 -36.38
N ARG A 56 10.88 12.99 -36.28
CA ARG A 56 10.55 14.38 -36.70
C ARG A 56 10.60 14.56 -38.21
N CYS A 57 11.27 13.67 -38.95
CA CYS A 57 11.44 13.78 -40.40
C CYS A 57 10.39 13.03 -41.25
N GLN A 58 9.52 12.20 -40.67
CA GLN A 58 8.53 11.41 -41.45
C GLN A 58 7.09 11.94 -41.39
N ALA A 59 6.82 13.04 -40.68
CA ALA A 59 5.47 13.61 -40.55
C ALA A 59 5.07 14.60 -41.68
N LYS A 60 5.88 14.74 -42.74
CA LYS A 60 5.57 15.59 -43.90
C LYS A 60 5.90 14.87 -45.21
N ALA A 61 5.19 13.79 -45.51
CA ALA A 61 5.01 13.35 -46.88
C ALA A 61 3.78 12.45 -46.95
N VAL A 62 2.99 12.61 -48.02
CA VAL A 62 1.85 11.76 -48.43
C VAL A 62 0.51 12.12 -47.77
N SER A 63 0.01 13.30 -48.12
CA SER A 63 -1.41 13.46 -48.47
C SER A 63 -1.56 13.21 -49.98
N ALA A 64 -2.69 12.65 -50.40
CA ALA A 64 -3.14 12.36 -51.76
C ALA A 64 -2.59 11.10 -52.46
N LYS A 65 -3.38 10.00 -52.40
CA LYS A 65 -4.10 9.44 -53.56
C LYS A 65 -4.83 8.15 -53.17
N SER A 66 -6.12 8.10 -53.51
CA SER A 66 -6.99 6.94 -53.32
C SER A 66 -6.83 5.90 -54.43
N SER A 67 -7.13 4.66 -54.05
CA SER A 67 -7.91 3.65 -54.78
C SER A 67 -7.20 2.37 -55.27
N LYS A 68 -7.92 1.27 -54.97
CA LYS A 68 -7.87 -0.09 -55.52
C LYS A 68 -6.81 -1.07 -54.99
N GLY A 69 -7.30 -1.93 -54.08
CA GLY A 69 -7.24 -3.39 -54.17
C GLY A 69 -5.87 -4.05 -54.12
N LEU A 70 -5.57 -4.72 -53.00
CA LEU A 70 -4.93 -6.04 -52.93
C LEU A 70 -5.02 -6.55 -51.48
N GLN A 71 -5.76 -7.64 -51.30
CA GLN A 71 -5.77 -8.44 -50.07
C GLN A 71 -4.40 -9.07 -49.88
N GLN A 72 -3.71 -8.77 -48.77
CA GLN A 72 -2.73 -9.70 -48.19
C GLN A 72 -2.79 -9.66 -46.65
N ASN A 73 -2.80 -10.86 -46.08
CA ASN A 73 -3.01 -11.18 -44.68
C ASN A 73 -1.85 -10.66 -43.80
N ALA A 74 -2.11 -9.63 -43.00
CA ALA A 74 -1.28 -9.31 -41.83
C ALA A 74 -1.84 -10.06 -40.60
N PRO A 75 -1.01 -10.74 -39.78
CA PRO A 75 -1.48 -11.41 -38.58
C PRO A 75 -2.00 -10.35 -37.60
N LYS A 76 -3.32 -10.35 -37.37
CA LYS A 76 -3.97 -9.48 -36.40
C LYS A 76 -3.33 -9.72 -35.03
N ALA A 77 -2.71 -8.70 -34.46
CA ALA A 77 -2.32 -8.67 -33.06
C ALA A 77 -3.51 -9.18 -32.24
N LYS A 78 -3.31 -10.27 -31.48
CA LYS A 78 -4.32 -10.80 -30.56
C LYS A 78 -4.75 -9.65 -29.66
N ARG A 79 -5.96 -9.13 -29.88
CA ARG A 79 -6.61 -8.25 -28.91
C ARG A 79 -6.65 -9.06 -27.63
N VAL A 80 -5.91 -8.62 -26.61
CA VAL A 80 -6.06 -9.14 -25.25
C VAL A 80 -7.54 -8.93 -24.94
N GLY A 81 -8.29 -10.03 -24.92
CA GLY A 81 -9.72 -9.98 -24.68
C GLY A 81 -9.98 -9.21 -23.39
N LYS A 82 -11.02 -8.39 -23.36
CA LYS A 82 -11.47 -7.77 -22.11
C LYS A 82 -11.74 -8.92 -21.13
N ILE A 83 -10.88 -9.10 -20.13
CA ILE A 83 -11.09 -10.10 -19.09
C ILE A 83 -12.31 -9.62 -18.30
N VAL A 84 -13.46 -10.22 -18.59
CA VAL A 84 -14.66 -10.05 -17.78
C VAL A 84 -14.58 -11.12 -16.72
N CYS A 85 -14.18 -10.73 -15.49
CA CYS A 85 -14.33 -11.62 -14.35
C CYS A 85 -15.83 -11.87 -14.14
N GLU A 86 -16.29 -13.07 -14.46
CA GLU A 86 -17.67 -13.50 -14.21
C GLU A 86 -17.98 -13.62 -12.71
N LYS A 87 -16.92 -13.75 -11.87
CA LYS A 87 -17.01 -13.86 -10.42
C LYS A 87 -15.96 -12.96 -9.74
N GLY A 88 -16.35 -12.31 -8.64
CA GLY A 88 -15.42 -11.53 -7.82
C GLY A 88 -14.37 -12.41 -7.14
N MET A 89 -13.12 -11.99 -7.16
CA MET A 89 -12.02 -12.61 -6.42
C MET A 89 -12.07 -12.27 -4.92
N SER A 90 -11.45 -13.13 -4.09
CA SER A 90 -11.13 -12.85 -2.70
C SER A 90 -9.75 -12.21 -2.61
N MET A 91 -9.68 -10.96 -2.14
CA MET A 91 -8.46 -10.17 -2.08
C MET A 91 -8.16 -9.75 -0.65
N ILE A 92 -6.91 -9.93 -0.22
CA ILE A 92 -6.48 -9.63 1.13
C ILE A 92 -5.32 -8.66 1.04
N PHE A 93 -5.51 -7.43 1.48
CA PHE A 93 -4.46 -6.44 1.53
C PHE A 93 -3.80 -6.46 2.90
N ILE A 94 -2.48 -6.56 2.93
CA ILE A 94 -1.71 -6.58 4.17
C ILE A 94 -0.79 -5.38 4.14
N GLY A 95 -0.74 -4.64 5.23
CA GLY A 95 0.15 -3.49 5.37
C GLY A 95 0.29 -3.05 6.81
N ALA A 96 1.32 -2.25 7.08
CA ALA A 96 1.54 -1.66 8.39
C ALA A 96 0.56 -0.51 8.70
N GLU A 97 -0.09 0.07 7.70
CA GLU A 97 -0.99 1.23 7.84
C GLU A 97 -2.32 1.01 7.13
N VAL A 98 -3.43 1.43 7.75
CA VAL A 98 -4.75 1.50 7.11
C VAL A 98 -5.47 2.75 7.58
N GLY A 99 -5.73 3.70 6.67
CA GLY A 99 -6.51 4.88 6.98
C GLY A 99 -7.99 4.55 7.26
N PRO A 100 -8.64 5.19 8.25
CA PRO A 100 -8.15 6.30 9.09
C PRO A 100 -7.49 5.86 10.41
N TRP A 101 -7.28 4.57 10.65
CA TRP A 101 -6.85 4.04 11.96
C TRP A 101 -5.36 4.20 12.23
N SER A 102 -4.53 3.93 11.22
CA SER A 102 -3.08 4.03 11.31
C SER A 102 -2.55 4.63 10.01
N LYS A 103 -1.86 5.76 10.14
CA LYS A 103 -1.35 6.52 8.99
C LYS A 103 -0.15 7.38 9.37
N THR A 104 0.96 7.19 8.67
CA THR A 104 2.09 8.13 8.68
C THR A 104 2.28 8.81 7.32
N GLY A 105 1.85 8.16 6.23
CA GLY A 105 2.04 8.67 4.87
C GLY A 105 1.03 8.13 3.86
N GLY A 106 1.45 8.00 2.60
CA GLY A 106 0.59 7.58 1.49
C GLY A 106 0.15 6.12 1.54
N LEU A 107 0.90 5.25 2.24
CA LEU A 107 0.55 3.84 2.40
C LEU A 107 -0.84 3.66 3.03
N GLY A 108 -1.10 4.35 4.14
CA GLY A 108 -2.40 4.33 4.80
C GLY A 108 -3.55 4.85 3.93
N ASP A 109 -3.30 5.81 3.04
CA ASP A 109 -4.31 6.32 2.09
C ASP A 109 -4.65 5.30 1.02
N VAL A 110 -3.64 4.62 0.46
CA VAL A 110 -3.87 3.57 -0.54
C VAL A 110 -4.69 2.43 0.06
N LEU A 111 -4.30 1.94 1.25
CA LEU A 111 -5.02 0.88 1.95
C LEU A 111 -6.39 1.35 2.48
N GLY A 112 -6.58 2.65 2.71
CA GLY A 112 -7.87 3.25 3.02
C GLY A 112 -8.81 3.32 1.81
N GLY A 113 -8.28 3.60 0.61
CA GLY A 113 -9.05 3.95 -0.58
C GLY A 113 -9.20 2.87 -1.65
N LEU A 114 -8.15 2.11 -1.96
CA LEU A 114 -8.15 1.08 -3.00
C LEU A 114 -9.03 -0.13 -2.64
N PRO A 115 -8.99 -0.69 -1.41
CA PRO A 115 -9.81 -1.84 -1.05
C PRO A 115 -11.33 -1.58 -1.19
N PRO A 116 -11.88 -0.43 -0.72
CA PRO A 116 -13.28 -0.10 -0.98
C PRO A 116 -13.63 0.03 -2.46
N ALA A 117 -12.72 0.56 -3.29
CA ALA A 117 -12.95 0.69 -4.72
C ALA A 117 -13.05 -0.68 -5.40
N LEU A 118 -12.27 -1.68 -4.95
CA LEU A 118 -12.35 -3.06 -5.44
C LEU A 118 -13.59 -3.79 -4.90
N ALA A 119 -13.96 -3.57 -3.64
CA ALA A 119 -15.19 -4.10 -3.09
C ALA A 119 -16.43 -3.61 -3.87
N ALA A 120 -16.45 -2.33 -4.25
CA ALA A 120 -17.50 -1.75 -5.10
C ALA A 120 -17.59 -2.40 -6.50
N ARG A 121 -16.53 -3.09 -6.96
CA ARG A 121 -16.53 -3.87 -8.21
C ARG A 121 -16.95 -5.33 -8.02
N GLY A 122 -17.43 -5.70 -6.83
CA GLY A 122 -17.95 -7.03 -6.53
C GLY A 122 -16.91 -8.03 -6.02
N HIS A 123 -15.71 -7.58 -5.66
CA HIS A 123 -14.70 -8.43 -5.03
C HIS A 123 -14.95 -8.58 -3.53
N ARG A 124 -14.58 -9.73 -2.95
CA ARG A 124 -14.57 -9.91 -1.50
C ARG A 124 -13.23 -9.41 -0.98
N VAL A 125 -13.21 -8.31 -0.22
CA VAL A 125 -11.96 -7.61 0.11
C VAL A 125 -11.75 -7.52 1.62
N MET A 126 -10.59 -7.96 2.08
CA MET A 126 -10.15 -7.83 3.46
C MET A 126 -8.90 -6.95 3.52
N THR A 127 -8.74 -6.16 4.59
CA THR A 127 -7.43 -5.58 4.93
C THR A 127 -6.98 -6.04 6.29
N VAL A 128 -5.73 -6.48 6.41
CA VAL A 128 -5.10 -6.89 7.66
C VAL A 128 -4.00 -5.89 8.02
N CYS A 129 -4.08 -5.33 9.22
CA CYS A 129 -3.04 -4.43 9.74
C CYS A 129 -2.89 -4.60 11.26
N PRO A 130 -1.79 -4.13 11.87
CA PRO A 130 -1.67 -4.19 13.32
C PRO A 130 -2.65 -3.26 14.05
N ARG A 131 -3.06 -3.67 15.24
CA ARG A 131 -3.84 -2.85 16.17
C ARG A 131 -2.90 -2.05 17.05
N TYR A 132 -2.64 -0.81 16.68
CA TYR A 132 -1.77 0.08 17.46
C TYR A 132 -2.53 0.88 18.53
N ASP A 133 -3.86 1.04 18.38
CA ASP A 133 -4.73 1.71 19.36
C ASP A 133 -5.98 0.89 19.67
N GLN A 134 -6.70 1.33 20.70
CA GLN A 134 -8.04 0.85 20.99
C GLN A 134 -9.08 1.53 20.08
N TYR A 135 -9.15 1.09 18.83
CA TYR A 135 -10.09 1.63 17.83
C TYR A 135 -11.56 1.43 18.26
N LYS A 136 -12.31 2.53 18.35
CA LYS A 136 -13.71 2.55 18.81
C LYS A 136 -14.65 1.71 17.94
N ASP A 137 -14.41 1.67 16.63
CA ASP A 137 -15.26 0.97 15.65
C ASP A 137 -14.80 -0.45 15.33
N ALA A 138 -13.83 -0.99 16.07
CA ALA A 138 -13.37 -2.36 15.94
C ALA A 138 -13.78 -3.19 17.16
N TRP A 139 -14.41 -4.34 16.93
CA TRP A 139 -14.82 -5.29 17.97
C TRP A 139 -13.93 -6.51 17.99
N ASP A 140 -13.79 -7.14 19.16
CA ASP A 140 -13.04 -8.39 19.31
C ASP A 140 -13.82 -9.53 18.62
N THR A 141 -13.14 -10.34 17.81
CA THR A 141 -13.75 -11.53 17.18
C THR A 141 -13.78 -12.74 18.11
N CYS A 142 -13.13 -12.64 19.28
CA CYS A 142 -12.88 -13.73 20.22
C CYS A 142 -12.05 -14.89 19.63
N VAL A 143 -11.47 -14.70 18.46
CA VAL A 143 -10.57 -15.69 17.83
C VAL A 143 -9.14 -15.40 18.27
N VAL A 144 -8.50 -16.42 18.83
CA VAL A 144 -7.10 -16.41 19.26
C VAL A 144 -6.33 -17.43 18.44
N VAL A 145 -5.15 -17.05 17.95
CA VAL A 145 -4.23 -17.94 17.24
C VAL A 145 -2.85 -17.85 17.86
N GLN A 146 -2.22 -19.01 18.00
CA GLN A 146 -0.84 -19.14 18.48
C GLN A 146 0.12 -19.06 17.31
N ILE A 147 1.05 -18.10 17.38
CA ILE A 147 2.05 -17.86 16.34
C ILE A 147 3.43 -17.99 16.95
N LYS A 148 4.30 -18.78 16.31
CA LYS A 148 5.71 -18.85 16.70
C LYS A 148 6.48 -17.70 16.07
N VAL A 149 7.09 -16.87 16.89
CA VAL A 149 7.93 -15.73 16.45
C VAL A 149 9.20 -15.73 17.28
N GLY A 150 10.35 -15.92 16.62
CA GLY A 150 11.62 -16.20 17.27
C GLY A 150 11.53 -17.46 18.15
N ASP A 151 11.85 -17.30 19.43
CA ASP A 151 11.86 -18.40 20.41
C ASP A 151 10.54 -18.54 21.19
N LYS A 152 9.56 -17.66 20.94
CA LYS A 152 8.31 -17.62 21.70
C LYS A 152 7.12 -18.03 20.85
N VAL A 153 6.13 -18.59 21.52
CA VAL A 153 4.78 -18.75 20.97
C VAL A 153 3.94 -17.64 21.58
N GLU A 154 3.43 -16.77 20.72
CA GLU A 154 2.68 -15.58 21.11
C GLU A 154 1.20 -15.77 20.74
N ASP A 155 0.31 -15.40 21.67
CA ASP A 155 -1.14 -15.42 21.45
C ASP A 155 -1.58 -14.14 20.75
N VAL A 156 -2.14 -14.28 19.55
CA VAL A 156 -2.61 -13.18 18.72
C VAL A 156 -4.12 -13.18 18.64
N ARG A 157 -4.72 -12.02 18.87
CA ARG A 157 -6.18 -11.82 18.72
C ARG A 157 -6.50 -11.03 17.46
N PHE A 158 -7.69 -11.22 16.95
CA PHE A 158 -8.19 -10.47 15.80
C PHE A 158 -9.36 -9.58 16.20
N PHE A 159 -9.24 -8.29 15.90
CA PHE A 159 -10.34 -7.35 15.95
C PHE A 159 -10.88 -7.11 14.55
N HIS A 160 -12.17 -6.86 14.42
CA HIS A 160 -12.84 -6.69 13.14
C HIS A 160 -13.68 -5.43 13.09
N CYS A 161 -13.72 -4.80 11.91
CA CYS A 161 -14.60 -3.70 11.57
C CYS A 161 -15.04 -3.87 10.12
N TYR A 162 -16.34 -3.83 9.86
CA TYR A 162 -16.85 -3.85 8.49
C TYR A 162 -17.22 -2.45 8.03
N LYS A 163 -16.53 -1.92 7.01
CA LYS A 163 -16.71 -0.54 6.56
C LYS A 163 -16.49 -0.39 5.07
N ARG A 164 -17.44 0.29 4.38
CA ARG A 164 -17.41 0.55 2.93
C ARG A 164 -17.22 -0.72 2.08
N GLY A 165 -17.87 -1.82 2.47
CA GLY A 165 -17.81 -3.09 1.74
C GLY A 165 -16.53 -3.91 1.98
N VAL A 166 -15.69 -3.50 2.95
CA VAL A 166 -14.40 -4.14 3.23
C VAL A 166 -14.38 -4.67 4.66
N ASP A 167 -13.91 -5.89 4.82
CA ASP A 167 -13.58 -6.48 6.11
C ASP A 167 -12.22 -5.94 6.59
N ARG A 168 -12.22 -5.08 7.61
CA ARG A 168 -11.02 -4.49 8.20
C ARG A 168 -10.65 -5.31 9.43
N VAL A 169 -9.55 -6.03 9.36
CA VAL A 169 -9.04 -6.88 10.43
C VAL A 169 -7.80 -6.25 11.04
N PHE A 170 -7.78 -6.18 12.37
CA PHE A 170 -6.69 -5.64 13.16
C PHE A 170 -6.06 -6.74 14.00
N VAL A 171 -4.75 -6.91 13.87
CA VAL A 171 -3.95 -7.89 14.62
C VAL A 171 -3.60 -7.29 15.98
N ASP A 172 -4.22 -7.80 17.04
CA ASP A 172 -4.03 -7.34 18.42
C ASP A 172 -2.93 -8.16 19.11
N HIS A 173 -1.90 -7.45 19.57
CA HIS A 173 -0.78 -8.01 20.31
C HIS A 173 -0.09 -6.91 21.12
N PRO A 174 0.47 -7.21 22.33
CA PRO A 174 1.19 -6.22 23.13
C PRO A 174 2.33 -5.50 22.40
N LEU A 175 3.02 -6.18 21.47
CA LEU A 175 4.10 -5.58 20.65
C LEU A 175 3.61 -4.41 19.77
N PHE A 176 2.31 -4.31 19.51
CA PHE A 176 1.71 -3.20 18.76
C PHE A 176 1.07 -2.18 19.69
N LEU A 177 0.16 -2.64 20.56
CA LEU A 177 -0.69 -1.77 21.38
C LEU A 177 0.09 -1.06 22.50
N ALA A 178 1.05 -1.73 23.15
CA ALA A 178 1.72 -1.18 24.34
C ALA A 178 2.71 -0.05 24.02
N LYS A 179 3.12 0.10 22.75
CA LYS A 179 4.16 1.07 22.36
C LYS A 179 3.64 2.46 22.06
N VAL A 180 2.34 2.59 21.79
CA VAL A 180 1.75 3.87 21.34
C VAL A 180 0.75 4.34 22.39
N VAL A 181 1.26 4.94 23.48
CA VAL A 181 0.41 5.56 24.50
C VAL A 181 0.00 6.95 24.04
N GLY A 182 -1.31 7.14 23.81
CA GLY A 182 -1.88 8.36 23.23
C GLY A 182 -2.04 8.22 21.71
N LYS A 183 -3.18 8.72 21.20
CA LYS A 183 -3.67 8.57 19.80
C LYS A 183 -2.54 8.26 18.81
N THR A 184 -2.63 7.09 18.20
CA THR A 184 -1.74 6.40 17.23
C THR A 184 -1.06 7.25 16.15
N GLY A 185 -0.37 8.31 16.53
CA GLY A 185 0.34 9.20 15.63
C GLY A 185 1.57 8.53 14.99
N SER A 186 2.47 9.37 14.50
CA SER A 186 3.69 9.08 13.72
C SER A 186 4.69 8.04 14.29
N LYS A 187 4.38 7.37 15.40
CA LYS A 187 5.26 6.45 16.14
C LYS A 187 4.99 4.96 15.88
N ILE A 188 4.49 4.64 14.68
CA ILE A 188 4.18 3.26 14.26
C ILE A 188 5.45 2.40 14.18
N TYR A 189 6.50 2.98 13.58
CA TYR A 189 7.76 2.29 13.27
C TYR A 189 8.85 2.50 14.32
N GLY A 190 8.73 3.55 15.14
CA GLY A 190 9.76 3.94 16.08
C GLY A 190 9.31 5.03 17.07
N PRO A 191 10.07 5.28 18.14
CA PRO A 191 9.71 6.28 19.15
C PRO A 191 9.79 7.72 18.64
N ILE A 192 10.70 7.97 17.69
CA ILE A 192 10.91 9.25 17.00
C ILE A 192 11.24 8.98 15.53
N THR A 193 10.99 9.95 14.66
CA THR A 193 11.32 9.84 13.23
C THR A 193 12.81 9.57 13.03
N GLY A 194 13.14 8.57 12.21
CA GLY A 194 14.52 8.18 11.90
C GLY A 194 15.15 7.19 12.87
N VAL A 195 14.47 6.84 13.97
CA VAL A 195 14.90 5.77 14.88
C VAL A 195 13.81 4.72 14.94
N ASP A 196 14.12 3.52 14.44
CA ASP A 196 13.19 2.38 14.44
C ASP A 196 13.17 1.65 15.78
N TYR A 197 12.08 0.96 16.09
CA TYR A 197 12.09 -0.01 17.19
C TYR A 197 12.93 -1.24 16.82
N THR A 198 13.74 -1.71 17.77
CA THR A 198 14.63 -2.87 17.59
C THR A 198 13.89 -4.19 17.32
N ASP A 199 12.63 -4.30 17.76
CA ASP A 199 11.78 -5.47 17.56
C ASP A 199 10.92 -5.41 16.29
N ASN A 200 11.14 -4.43 15.40
CA ASN A 200 10.36 -4.28 14.17
C ASN A 200 10.35 -5.55 13.32
N GLN A 201 11.47 -6.26 13.23
CA GLN A 201 11.55 -7.52 12.50
C GLN A 201 10.56 -8.57 13.06
N LEU A 202 10.52 -8.74 14.38
CA LEU A 202 9.60 -9.66 15.05
C LEU A 202 8.14 -9.21 14.88
N ARG A 203 7.88 -7.90 15.06
CA ARG A 203 6.54 -7.30 14.89
C ARG A 203 5.95 -7.60 13.52
N PHE A 204 6.73 -7.37 12.46
CA PHE A 204 6.25 -7.53 11.10
C PHE A 204 6.30 -9.00 10.63
N SER A 205 7.15 -9.85 11.21
CA SER A 205 7.02 -11.30 11.09
C SER A 205 5.69 -11.79 11.67
N LEU A 206 5.33 -11.36 12.88
CA LEU A 206 4.06 -11.69 13.54
C LEU A 206 2.87 -11.24 12.69
N LEU A 207 2.90 -10.01 12.14
CA LEU A 207 1.87 -9.51 11.23
C LEU A 207 1.71 -10.42 10.00
N CYS A 208 2.82 -10.81 9.36
CA CYS A 208 2.77 -11.65 8.16
C CYS A 208 2.14 -13.01 8.44
N GLN A 209 2.54 -13.66 9.54
CA GLN A 209 1.98 -14.96 9.94
C GLN A 209 0.50 -14.83 10.34
N ALA A 210 0.14 -13.81 11.12
CA ALA A 210 -1.26 -13.58 11.52
C ALA A 210 -2.17 -13.31 10.32
N ALA A 211 -1.66 -12.60 9.30
CA ALA A 211 -2.40 -12.31 8.08
C ALA A 211 -2.65 -13.56 7.21
N LEU A 212 -1.83 -14.60 7.33
CA LEU A 212 -2.04 -15.90 6.69
C LEU A 212 -3.05 -16.76 7.45
N GLU A 213 -3.29 -16.51 8.74
CA GLU A 213 -4.29 -17.23 9.52
C GLU A 213 -5.70 -16.65 9.37
N ALA A 214 -5.79 -15.31 9.37
CA ALA A 214 -7.06 -14.57 9.30
C ALA A 214 -8.08 -15.09 8.26
N PRO A 215 -7.70 -15.44 7.01
CA PRO A 215 -8.67 -15.86 5.99
C PRO A 215 -9.31 -17.22 6.28
N ARG A 216 -8.65 -18.07 7.08
CA ARG A 216 -9.08 -19.43 7.42
C ARG A 216 -9.86 -19.46 8.73
N VAL A 217 -9.41 -18.70 9.72
CA VAL A 217 -9.96 -18.77 11.09
C VAL A 217 -11.14 -17.82 11.32
N LEU A 218 -11.22 -16.70 10.59
CA LEU A 218 -12.27 -15.70 10.82
C LEU A 218 -13.53 -16.02 10.02
N ASN A 219 -14.62 -16.30 10.74
CA ASN A 219 -15.94 -16.45 10.14
C ASN A 219 -16.64 -15.08 10.02
N LEU A 220 -16.60 -14.47 8.85
CA LEU A 220 -17.06 -13.10 8.61
C LEU A 220 -18.35 -13.07 7.78
N ASN A 221 -19.42 -12.58 8.41
CA ASN A 221 -20.78 -12.61 7.86
C ASN A 221 -21.40 -11.20 7.67
N SER A 222 -20.59 -10.14 7.73
CA SER A 222 -21.06 -8.77 7.62
C SER A 222 -21.46 -8.36 6.20
N SER A 223 -20.99 -9.08 5.18
CA SER A 223 -21.35 -8.83 3.78
C SER A 223 -22.69 -9.47 3.41
N LYS A 224 -23.48 -8.79 2.59
CA LYS A 224 -24.71 -9.34 2.01
C LYS A 224 -24.45 -10.48 1.02
N TYR A 225 -23.28 -10.48 0.39
CA TYR A 225 -22.95 -11.38 -0.73
C TYR A 225 -22.03 -12.52 -0.34
N PHE A 226 -21.32 -12.39 0.79
CA PHE A 226 -20.31 -13.34 1.24
C PHE A 226 -20.50 -13.65 2.72
N SER A 227 -20.36 -14.92 3.07
CA SER A 227 -20.44 -15.42 4.44
C SER A 227 -19.33 -16.45 4.67
N GLY A 228 -19.08 -16.79 5.93
CA GLY A 228 -18.07 -17.78 6.28
C GLY A 228 -16.64 -17.24 6.24
N PRO A 229 -15.64 -18.13 6.32
CA PRO A 229 -14.24 -17.77 6.11
C PRO A 229 -13.98 -17.31 4.68
N TYR A 230 -12.87 -16.59 4.48
CA TYR A 230 -12.38 -16.23 3.13
C TYR A 230 -11.89 -17.47 2.37
N GLY A 231 -11.40 -18.46 3.10
CA GLY A 231 -10.89 -19.72 2.54
C GLY A 231 -9.48 -19.58 2.00
N GLU A 232 -9.14 -20.46 1.05
CA GLU A 232 -7.77 -20.64 0.57
C GLU A 232 -7.53 -20.18 -0.86
N ASP A 233 -8.59 -19.91 -1.63
CA ASP A 233 -8.49 -19.34 -2.98
C ASP A 233 -8.51 -17.80 -2.90
N VAL A 234 -7.35 -17.24 -2.56
CA VAL A 234 -7.19 -15.83 -2.24
C VAL A 234 -5.99 -15.20 -2.93
N VAL A 235 -6.10 -13.91 -3.23
CA VAL A 235 -4.97 -13.09 -3.68
C VAL A 235 -4.52 -12.20 -2.53
N PHE A 236 -3.34 -12.46 -2.00
CA PHE A 236 -2.68 -11.59 -1.03
C PHE A 236 -2.01 -10.43 -1.75
N VAL A 237 -2.21 -9.22 -1.27
CA VAL A 237 -1.55 -7.99 -1.72
C VAL A 237 -0.70 -7.47 -0.58
N ALA A 238 0.58 -7.82 -0.61
CA ALA A 238 1.59 -7.39 0.36
C ALA A 238 2.08 -5.98 -0.02
N ASN A 239 2.05 -5.04 0.92
CA ASN A 239 2.44 -3.65 0.73
C ASN A 239 3.69 -3.33 1.56
N ASP A 240 4.75 -2.90 0.86
CA ASP A 240 6.08 -2.56 1.39
C ASP A 240 6.77 -3.67 2.20
N TRP A 241 8.00 -3.36 2.64
CA TRP A 241 8.91 -4.29 3.32
C TRP A 241 8.29 -4.96 4.56
N HIS A 242 7.40 -4.27 5.28
CA HIS A 242 6.68 -4.79 6.44
C HIS A 242 5.94 -6.10 6.17
N THR A 243 5.60 -6.37 4.90
CA THR A 243 4.85 -7.57 4.49
C THR A 243 5.62 -8.43 3.48
N ALA A 244 6.90 -8.14 3.27
CA ALA A 244 7.76 -8.85 2.31
C ALA A 244 8.03 -10.31 2.70
N LEU A 245 7.86 -10.66 3.98
CA LEU A 245 8.02 -12.05 4.47
C LEU A 245 6.84 -12.96 4.15
N LEU A 246 5.64 -12.38 3.92
CA LEU A 246 4.41 -13.13 3.64
C LEU A 246 4.55 -14.18 2.53
N PRO A 247 5.12 -13.89 1.34
CA PRO A 247 5.32 -14.90 0.31
C PRO A 247 6.26 -16.04 0.73
N CYS A 248 7.25 -15.77 1.58
CA CYS A 248 8.15 -16.80 2.09
C CYS A 248 7.42 -17.73 3.06
N TYR A 249 6.64 -17.17 3.99
CA TYR A 249 5.80 -17.96 4.90
C TYR A 249 4.74 -18.76 4.16
N LEU A 250 4.06 -18.15 3.18
CA LEU A 250 3.04 -18.83 2.37
C LEU A 250 3.61 -20.10 1.71
N LYS A 251 4.78 -19.98 1.06
CA LYS A 251 5.43 -21.13 0.38
C LYS A 251 5.94 -22.17 1.37
N SER A 252 6.66 -21.73 2.39
CA SER A 252 7.40 -22.63 3.29
C SER A 252 6.53 -23.33 4.31
N MET A 253 5.53 -22.64 4.88
CA MET A 253 4.73 -23.15 6.00
C MET A 253 3.35 -23.67 5.60
N TYR A 254 2.73 -23.08 4.56
CA TYR A 254 1.35 -23.42 4.18
C TYR A 254 1.30 -24.29 2.93
N GLN A 255 1.90 -23.87 1.83
CA GLN A 255 1.87 -24.63 0.57
C GLN A 255 2.58 -25.97 0.68
N SER A 256 3.64 -26.06 1.48
CA SER A 256 4.30 -27.33 1.81
C SER A 256 3.40 -28.35 2.51
N ARG A 257 2.30 -27.89 3.13
CA ARG A 257 1.29 -28.71 3.83
C ARG A 257 -0.02 -28.87 3.03
N GLY A 258 -0.03 -28.46 1.76
CA GLY A 258 -1.23 -28.53 0.91
C GLY A 258 -2.27 -27.44 1.17
N ILE A 259 -1.92 -26.39 1.92
CA ILE A 259 -2.79 -25.25 2.26
C ILE A 259 -2.47 -24.09 1.31
N TYR A 260 -3.47 -23.30 0.89
CA TYR A 260 -3.27 -22.13 0.01
C TYR A 260 -2.61 -22.46 -1.34
N MET A 261 -2.87 -23.65 -1.90
CA MET A 261 -2.24 -24.11 -3.15
C MET A 261 -2.54 -23.20 -4.35
N ASN A 262 -3.75 -22.63 -4.40
CA ASN A 262 -4.15 -21.70 -5.47
C ASN A 262 -3.84 -20.25 -5.16
N ALA A 263 -3.52 -19.92 -3.90
CA ALA A 263 -3.29 -18.55 -3.48
C ALA A 263 -2.10 -17.92 -4.21
N LYS A 264 -2.22 -16.63 -4.51
CA LYS A 264 -1.17 -15.83 -5.16
C LYS A 264 -0.83 -14.63 -4.30
N VAL A 265 0.41 -14.17 -4.40
CA VAL A 265 0.89 -12.96 -3.74
C VAL A 265 1.26 -11.93 -4.79
N VAL A 266 0.72 -10.73 -4.65
CA VAL A 266 1.13 -9.52 -5.35
C VAL A 266 1.91 -8.68 -4.34
N PHE A 267 3.14 -8.30 -4.68
CA PHE A 267 3.95 -7.41 -3.86
C PHE A 267 3.91 -6.00 -4.44
N CYS A 268 3.53 -5.02 -3.63
CA CYS A 268 3.39 -3.62 -4.00
C CYS A 268 4.43 -2.78 -3.26
N ILE A 269 5.30 -2.14 -4.04
CA ILE A 269 6.32 -1.22 -3.53
C ILE A 269 5.74 0.19 -3.58
N HIS A 270 5.57 0.81 -2.41
CA HIS A 270 5.16 2.21 -2.29
C HIS A 270 6.39 3.10 -2.09
N ASN A 271 7.44 2.58 -1.45
CA ASN A 271 8.70 3.31 -1.29
C ASN A 271 9.92 2.37 -1.29
N ILE A 272 10.79 2.52 -2.29
CA ILE A 272 12.01 1.70 -2.45
C ILE A 272 13.11 2.03 -1.42
N ALA A 273 13.03 3.18 -0.74
CA ALA A 273 14.02 3.59 0.25
C ALA A 273 13.95 2.74 1.53
N TYR A 274 12.77 2.21 1.87
CA TYR A 274 12.58 1.39 3.07
C TYR A 274 12.47 -0.09 2.69
N GLN A 275 13.51 -0.86 3.00
CA GLN A 275 13.67 -2.24 2.52
C GLN A 275 13.62 -3.29 3.64
N GLY A 276 13.56 -2.87 4.91
CA GLY A 276 13.61 -3.81 6.04
C GLY A 276 14.96 -4.51 6.13
N ARG A 277 16.06 -3.75 6.11
CA ARG A 277 17.42 -4.28 6.25
C ARG A 277 17.72 -4.50 7.74
N PHE A 278 17.92 -5.74 8.13
CA PHE A 278 18.29 -6.16 9.48
C PHE A 278 19.61 -6.93 9.46
N ALA A 279 20.23 -7.15 10.62
CA ALA A 279 21.46 -7.93 10.69
C ALA A 279 21.21 -9.37 10.24
N PHE A 280 22.17 -9.96 9.54
CA PHE A 280 22.02 -11.32 9.00
C PHE A 280 21.87 -12.37 10.10
N ASP A 281 22.51 -12.17 11.24
CA ASP A 281 22.44 -13.05 12.42
C ASP A 281 21.00 -13.16 12.97
N ASP A 282 20.18 -12.12 12.78
CA ASP A 282 18.79 -12.07 13.22
C ASP A 282 17.86 -12.93 12.33
N PHE A 283 18.36 -13.55 11.25
CA PHE A 283 17.54 -14.40 10.37
C PHE A 283 16.84 -15.53 11.13
N SER A 284 17.51 -16.10 12.13
CA SER A 284 16.99 -17.18 12.97
C SER A 284 15.65 -16.82 13.65
N LEU A 285 15.45 -15.52 13.94
CA LEU A 285 14.23 -15.00 14.55
C LEU A 285 13.01 -15.08 13.64
N LEU A 286 13.19 -15.21 12.32
CA LEU A 286 12.10 -15.26 11.35
C LEU A 286 11.40 -16.62 11.30
N ASN A 287 11.95 -17.66 11.95
CA ASN A 287 11.44 -19.03 11.87
C ASN A 287 11.27 -19.55 10.42
N LEU A 288 12.02 -19.00 9.47
CA LEU A 288 12.05 -19.46 8.08
C LEU A 288 13.10 -20.57 7.91
N PRO A 289 12.90 -21.52 6.98
CA PRO A 289 13.92 -22.51 6.66
C PRO A 289 15.21 -21.86 6.15
N ASP A 290 16.36 -22.46 6.48
CA ASP A 290 17.68 -21.99 6.08
C ASP A 290 17.86 -21.87 4.55
N SER A 291 17.08 -22.61 3.77
CA SER A 291 17.05 -22.49 2.30
C SER A 291 16.69 -21.08 1.80
N PHE A 292 16.06 -20.26 2.63
CA PHE A 292 15.75 -18.87 2.30
C PHE A 292 16.87 -17.89 2.64
N LYS A 293 17.88 -18.26 3.45
CA LYS A 293 18.94 -17.34 3.91
C LYS A 293 19.59 -16.57 2.77
N SER A 294 19.95 -17.25 1.69
CA SER A 294 20.59 -16.62 0.53
C SER A 294 19.68 -15.61 -0.20
N SER A 295 18.37 -15.66 0.00
CA SER A 295 17.41 -14.70 -0.57
C SER A 295 17.32 -13.41 0.24
N PHE A 296 17.83 -13.41 1.48
CA PHE A 296 17.91 -12.25 2.37
C PHE A 296 19.32 -11.69 2.46
N ASP A 297 20.28 -12.33 1.80
CA ASP A 297 21.63 -11.81 1.68
C ASP A 297 21.62 -10.58 0.77
N PHE A 298 22.19 -9.49 1.27
CA PHE A 298 22.27 -8.23 0.55
C PHE A 298 23.67 -7.65 0.76
N MET A 299 24.46 -7.69 -0.30
CA MET A 299 25.72 -6.96 -0.40
C MET A 299 25.41 -5.60 -1.02
N ASP A 300 25.52 -4.52 -0.24
CA ASP A 300 25.60 -3.19 -0.82
C ASP A 300 26.90 -3.17 -1.64
N GLY A 301 26.85 -2.77 -2.91
CA GLY A 301 27.88 -3.05 -3.92
C GLY A 301 29.22 -2.32 -3.75
N TYR A 302 29.77 -2.30 -2.54
CA TYR A 302 31.06 -1.76 -2.13
C TYR A 302 31.95 -2.84 -1.53
#